data_AF-A0A3B8NTL6-F1
#
_entry.id   AF-A0A3B8NTL6-F1
#
_cell.length_a   1.000
_cell.length_b   1.000
_cell.length_c   1.000
_cell.angle_alpha   90.00
_cell.angle_beta   90.00
_cell.angle_gamma   90.00
#
_symmetry.space_group_name_H-M   'P 1'
#
loop_
_entity.id
_entity.type
_entity.pdbx_description
1 polymer ?
#
loop_
_entity_poly.entity_id
_entity_poly.type
_entity_poly.pdbx_seq_one_letter_code
_entity_poly.pdbx_strand_id
1 'polypeptide(L)'
;DVVMPGYTHLQRAQPVLFAHHMLAYFEMFQRDVGRFRDCYQRTDVMPLGSGALAGVAYQTDREFLARELGFSRISANSMDAVSDRDFVVEFLAATSVCMMHFSRMSEELILWSSGEFGFIRLADEFTTGSSIMPQ
;
A
#
# COMPACT_ATOMS: atom_id res chain seq x y z
N ASP A 1 -0.35 12.24 -29.00
CA ASP A 1 -0.43 11.06 -28.12
C ASP A 1 0.84 10.24 -28.20
N VAL A 2 1.27 9.65 -27.07
CA VAL A 2 2.50 8.83 -26.99
C VAL A 2 2.10 7.36 -27.15
N VAL A 3 2.51 6.75 -28.26
CA VAL A 3 2.29 5.32 -28.56
C VAL A 3 3.54 4.52 -28.19
N MET A 4 3.35 3.34 -27.61
CA MET A 4 4.42 2.40 -27.26
C MET A 4 3.99 0.96 -27.60
N PRO A 5 4.92 0.02 -27.80
CA PRO A 5 4.56 -1.39 -27.93
C PRO A 5 4.05 -1.93 -26.59
N GLY A 6 2.90 -2.60 -26.61
CA GLY A 6 2.46 -3.44 -25.50
C GLY A 6 3.28 -4.73 -25.44
N TYR A 7 3.48 -5.29 -24.24
CA TYR A 7 4.29 -6.49 -24.04
C TYR A 7 3.51 -7.60 -23.36
N THR A 8 3.69 -8.82 -23.89
CA THR A 8 3.30 -10.08 -23.24
C THR A 8 4.47 -11.03 -23.36
N HIS A 9 4.91 -11.64 -22.26
CA HIS A 9 6.14 -12.46 -22.23
C HIS A 9 7.39 -11.71 -22.75
N LEU A 10 7.45 -10.39 -22.52
CA LEU A 10 8.46 -9.48 -23.05
C LEU A 10 8.59 -9.50 -24.59
N GLN A 11 7.58 -10.00 -25.29
CA GLN A 11 7.45 -9.90 -26.75
C GLN A 11 6.50 -8.76 -27.11
N ARG A 12 6.85 -8.02 -28.17
CA ARG A 12 6.01 -6.93 -28.69
C ARG A 12 4.69 -7.50 -29.19
N ALA A 13 3.60 -7.01 -28.63
CA ALA A 13 2.24 -7.37 -28.97
C ALA A 13 1.58 -6.20 -29.73
N GLN A 14 0.40 -5.77 -29.28
CA GLN A 14 -0.33 -4.66 -29.89
C GLN A 14 0.24 -3.30 -29.45
N PRO A 15 0.24 -2.28 -30.32
CA PRO A 15 0.52 -0.91 -29.92
C PRO A 15 -0.50 -0.41 -28.90
N VAL A 16 -0.04 0.28 -27.87
CA VAL A 16 -0.87 0.90 -26.83
C VAL A 16 -0.46 2.35 -26.62
N LEU A 17 -1.34 3.14 -26.01
CA LEU A 17 -0.95 4.46 -25.52
C LEU A 17 -0.17 4.33 -24.22
N PHE A 18 0.89 5.12 -24.04
CA PHE A 18 1.60 5.22 -22.76
C PHE A 18 0.64 5.57 -21.62
N ALA A 19 -0.32 6.47 -21.88
CA ALA A 19 -1.38 6.80 -20.91
C ALA A 19 -2.24 5.59 -20.54
N HIS A 20 -2.56 4.71 -21.49
CA HIS A 20 -3.30 3.48 -21.20
C HIS A 20 -2.49 2.52 -20.34
N HIS A 21 -1.19 2.40 -20.60
CA HIS A 21 -0.27 1.61 -19.79
C HIS A 21 -0.17 2.16 -18.35
N MET A 22 -0.03 3.47 -18.18
CA MET A 22 0.02 4.11 -16.86
C MET A 22 -1.30 3.97 -16.09
N LEU A 23 -2.44 4.00 -16.78
CA LEU A 23 -3.75 3.77 -16.14
C LEU A 23 -3.90 2.35 -15.59
N ALA A 24 -3.17 1.36 -16.10
CA ALA A 24 -3.16 0.03 -15.49
C ALA A 24 -2.64 0.07 -14.03
N TYR A 25 -1.61 0.88 -13.75
CA TYR A 25 -1.10 1.09 -12.38
C TYR A 25 -2.02 1.96 -11.54
N PHE A 26 -2.64 2.98 -12.13
CA PHE A 26 -3.67 3.75 -11.44
C PHE A 26 -4.77 2.82 -10.89
N GLU A 27 -5.28 1.89 -11.71
CA GLU A 27 -6.28 0.92 -11.27
C GLU A 27 -5.76 -0.03 -10.18
N MET A 28 -4.49 -0.44 -10.25
CA MET A 28 -3.85 -1.23 -9.19
C MET A 28 -3.80 -0.48 -7.86
N PHE A 29 -3.29 0.75 -7.87
CA PHE A 29 -3.16 1.57 -6.68
C PHE A 29 -4.51 2.04 -6.14
N GLN A 30 -5.52 2.25 -6.98
CA GLN A 30 -6.88 2.53 -6.50
C GLN A 30 -7.47 1.39 -5.69
N ARG A 31 -7.20 0.13 -6.08
CA ARG A 31 -7.57 -1.02 -5.26
C ARG A 31 -6.79 -1.04 -3.93
N ASP A 32 -5.53 -0.64 -3.93
CA ASP A 32 -4.75 -0.54 -2.69
C ASP A 32 -5.28 0.54 -1.75
N VAL A 33 -5.66 1.71 -2.27
CA VAL A 33 -6.34 2.76 -1.49
C VAL A 33 -7.62 2.20 -0.84
N GLY A 34 -8.40 1.42 -1.59
CA GLY A 34 -9.56 0.70 -1.05
C GLY A 34 -9.19 -0.22 0.12
N ARG A 35 -8.17 -1.08 -0.07
CA ARG A 35 -7.68 -1.98 0.99
C ARG A 35 -7.26 -1.24 2.25
N PHE A 36 -6.50 -0.15 2.12
CA PHE A 36 -6.06 0.63 3.27
C PHE A 36 -7.22 1.35 3.98
N ARG A 37 -8.22 1.84 3.23
CA ARG A 37 -9.43 2.42 3.82
C ARG A 37 -10.22 1.39 4.61
N ASP A 38 -10.42 0.21 4.04
CA ASP A 38 -11.17 -0.86 4.69
C ASP A 38 -10.43 -1.38 5.93
N CYS A 39 -9.11 -1.55 5.83
CA CYS A 39 -8.24 -1.94 6.94
C CYS A 39 -8.26 -0.89 8.06
N TYR A 40 -8.16 0.40 7.73
CA TYR A 40 -8.29 1.49 8.70
C TYR A 40 -9.65 1.44 9.39
N GLN A 41 -10.73 1.31 8.61
CA GLN A 41 -12.08 1.23 9.16
C GLN A 41 -12.24 0.05 10.12
N ARG A 42 -11.61 -1.12 9.90
CA ARG A 42 -11.67 -2.25 10.83
C ARG A 42 -10.80 -2.05 12.07
N THR A 43 -9.59 -1.52 11.88
CA THR A 43 -8.61 -1.24 12.95
C THR A 43 -9.07 -0.15 13.91
N ASP A 44 -9.96 0.76 13.48
CA ASP A 44 -10.45 1.90 14.26
C ASP A 44 -11.45 1.49 15.38
N VAL A 45 -10.93 0.76 16.37
CA VAL A 45 -11.65 0.25 17.54
C VAL A 45 -10.77 0.44 18.78
N MET A 46 -11.24 1.20 19.76
CA MET A 46 -10.50 1.48 20.99
C MET A 46 -10.48 0.27 21.94
N PRO A 47 -9.29 -0.28 22.27
CA PRO A 47 -9.18 -1.41 23.20
C PRO A 47 -9.07 -0.97 24.68
N LEU A 48 -8.81 0.31 24.94
CA LEU A 48 -8.60 0.84 26.30
C LEU A 48 -9.84 0.62 27.18
N GLY A 49 -9.61 0.26 28.44
CA GLY A 49 -10.65 -0.21 29.37
C GLY A 49 -10.80 -1.74 29.44
N SER A 50 -10.12 -2.49 28.56
CA SER A 50 -10.16 -3.97 28.59
C SER A 50 -9.31 -4.61 29.71
N GLY A 51 -8.45 -3.83 30.36
CA GLY A 51 -7.59 -4.31 31.44
C GLY A 51 -6.66 -5.42 30.96
N ALA A 52 -6.40 -6.42 31.83
CA ALA A 52 -5.60 -7.58 31.45
C ALA A 52 -6.33 -8.52 30.48
N LEU A 53 -7.65 -8.71 30.65
CA LEU A 53 -8.52 -9.53 29.79
C LEU A 53 -10.03 -9.44 30.14
N ALA A 54 -10.39 -9.03 31.37
CA ALA A 54 -11.76 -9.07 31.90
C ALA A 54 -12.37 -7.66 32.16
N GLY A 55 -11.79 -6.63 31.56
CA GLY A 55 -12.11 -5.25 31.87
C GLY A 55 -11.35 -4.72 33.09
N VAL A 56 -11.77 -3.55 33.57
CA VAL A 56 -11.23 -2.88 34.76
C VAL A 56 -12.29 -2.79 35.86
N ALA A 57 -11.86 -2.83 37.12
CA ALA A 57 -12.76 -2.85 38.28
C ALA A 57 -13.36 -1.48 38.66
N TYR A 58 -12.91 -0.41 38.01
CA TYR A 58 -13.36 0.96 38.25
C TYR A 58 -14.23 1.45 37.10
N GLN A 59 -15.15 2.37 37.41
CA GLN A 59 -16.06 2.97 36.43
C GLN A 59 -15.29 3.85 35.43
N THR A 60 -14.90 3.26 34.31
CA THR A 60 -14.21 3.95 33.21
C THR A 60 -15.24 4.31 32.14
N ASP A 61 -15.34 5.60 31.82
CA ASP A 61 -16.13 6.09 30.68
C ASP A 61 -15.33 5.83 29.38
N ARG A 62 -15.65 4.72 28.70
CA ARG A 62 -14.93 4.31 27.49
C ARG A 62 -15.36 5.16 26.29
N GLU A 63 -16.57 5.69 26.30
CA GLU A 63 -17.09 6.61 25.29
C GLU A 63 -16.37 7.95 25.32
N PHE A 64 -16.11 8.49 26.52
CA PHE A 64 -15.23 9.64 26.70
C PHE A 64 -13.84 9.35 26.14
N LEU A 65 -13.22 8.24 26.56
CA LEU A 65 -11.86 7.89 26.10
C LEU A 65 -11.78 7.71 24.57
N ALA A 66 -12.77 7.05 23.94
CA ALA A 66 -12.77 6.85 22.49
C ALA A 66 -12.83 8.19 21.75
N ARG A 67 -13.64 9.15 22.21
CA ARG A 67 -13.69 10.50 21.65
C ARG A 67 -12.38 11.25 21.83
N GLU A 68 -11.81 11.24 23.03
CA GLU A 68 -10.55 11.94 23.32
C GLU A 68 -9.35 11.36 22.54
N LEU A 69 -9.34 10.04 22.31
CA LEU A 69 -8.29 9.35 21.56
C LEU A 69 -8.55 9.29 20.05
N GLY A 70 -9.72 9.76 19.58
CA GLY A 70 -10.07 9.83 18.17
C GLY A 70 -10.48 8.50 17.53
N PHE A 71 -10.93 7.52 18.32
CA PHE A 71 -11.47 6.25 17.81
C PHE A 71 -12.97 6.37 17.49
N SER A 72 -13.41 5.78 16.38
CA SER A 72 -14.84 5.78 16.04
C SER A 72 -15.67 4.73 16.79
N ARG A 73 -15.02 3.69 17.35
CA ARG A 73 -15.69 2.57 18.01
C ARG A 73 -14.93 2.10 19.25
N ILE A 74 -15.63 1.36 20.11
CA ILE A 74 -15.11 0.76 21.33
C ILE A 74 -15.12 -0.76 21.17
N SER A 75 -14.08 -1.46 21.64
CA SER A 75 -14.08 -2.92 21.59
C SER A 75 -15.22 -3.52 22.42
N ALA A 76 -15.91 -4.50 21.84
CA ALA A 76 -17.09 -5.13 22.44
C ALA A 76 -16.75 -6.22 23.46
N ASN A 77 -15.54 -6.79 23.38
CA ASN A 77 -15.09 -7.85 24.27
C ASN A 77 -13.64 -7.60 24.70
N SER A 78 -13.36 -7.73 25.99
CA SER A 78 -12.05 -7.42 26.56
C SER A 78 -11.00 -8.51 26.29
N MET A 79 -11.40 -9.78 26.18
CA MET A 79 -10.45 -10.87 25.87
C MET A 79 -10.01 -10.80 24.40
N ASP A 80 -10.96 -10.52 23.51
CA ASP A 80 -10.70 -10.20 22.10
C ASP A 80 -9.72 -9.02 21.99
N ALA A 81 -10.08 -7.87 22.54
CA ALA A 81 -9.30 -6.63 22.43
C ALA A 81 -7.84 -6.71 22.88
N VAL A 82 -7.52 -7.59 23.85
CA VAL A 82 -6.14 -7.76 24.34
C VAL A 82 -5.35 -8.80 23.56
N SER A 83 -6.02 -9.80 22.98
CA SER A 83 -5.38 -10.94 22.31
C SER A 83 -5.35 -10.83 20.79
N ASP A 84 -6.31 -10.13 20.19
CA ASP A 84 -6.45 -10.02 18.74
C ASP A 84 -5.33 -9.18 18.10
N ARG A 85 -4.87 -9.62 16.93
CA ARG A 85 -3.83 -8.98 16.11
C ARG A 85 -4.16 -9.02 14.63
N ASP A 86 -5.41 -9.33 14.27
CA ASP A 86 -5.83 -9.43 12.86
C ASP A 86 -5.55 -8.14 12.10
N PHE A 87 -5.71 -6.98 12.75
CA PHE A 87 -5.47 -5.66 12.18
C PHE A 87 -4.02 -5.48 11.70
N VAL A 88 -3.05 -6.05 12.42
CA VAL A 88 -1.63 -6.02 12.02
C VAL A 88 -1.40 -6.91 10.81
N VAL A 89 -1.97 -8.11 10.83
CA VAL A 89 -1.84 -9.08 9.73
C VAL A 89 -2.49 -8.53 8.46
N GLU A 90 -3.67 -7.94 8.58
CA GLU A 90 -4.39 -7.32 7.48
C GLU A 90 -3.62 -6.12 6.90
N PHE A 91 -3.10 -5.25 7.76
CA PHE A 91 -2.26 -4.13 7.33
C PHE A 91 -1.01 -4.59 6.58
N LEU A 92 -0.32 -5.63 7.08
CA LEU A 92 0.85 -6.21 6.43
C LEU A 92 0.49 -6.86 5.09
N ALA A 93 -0.67 -7.52 5.00
CA ALA A 93 -1.15 -8.09 3.74
C ALA A 93 -1.45 -6.99 2.70
N ALA A 94 -2.16 -5.93 3.09
CA ALA A 94 -2.42 -4.78 2.23
C ALA A 94 -1.12 -4.11 1.75
N THR A 95 -0.17 -3.93 2.66
CA THR A 95 1.16 -3.37 2.35
C THR A 95 1.94 -4.26 1.39
N SER A 96 1.92 -5.58 1.59
CA SER A 96 2.61 -6.54 0.72
C SER A 96 2.08 -6.52 -0.71
N VAL A 97 0.75 -6.43 -0.87
CA VAL A 97 0.11 -6.30 -2.20
C VAL A 97 0.47 -4.98 -2.86
N CYS A 98 0.44 -3.87 -2.12
CA CYS A 98 0.85 -2.55 -2.63
C CYS A 98 2.31 -2.55 -3.09
N MET A 99 3.21 -3.14 -2.29
CA MET A 99 4.62 -3.30 -2.65
C MET A 99 4.83 -4.19 -3.88
N MET A 100 3.99 -5.21 -4.09
CA MET A 100 4.02 -6.00 -5.32
C MET A 100 3.64 -5.15 -6.54
N HIS A 101 2.67 -4.22 -6.45
CA HIS A 101 2.36 -3.31 -7.56
C HIS A 101 3.52 -2.34 -7.84
N PHE A 102 4.14 -1.78 -6.79
CA PHE A 102 5.36 -0.97 -6.96
C PHE A 102 6.49 -1.77 -7.60
N SER A 103 6.71 -3.02 -7.18
CA SER A 103 7.73 -3.89 -7.78
C SER A 103 7.51 -4.08 -9.28
N ARG A 104 6.26 -4.31 -9.71
CA ARG A 104 5.92 -4.41 -11.14
C ARG A 104 6.21 -3.13 -11.92
N MET A 105 5.82 -1.97 -11.36
CA MET A 105 6.10 -0.67 -11.98
C MET A 105 7.60 -0.40 -12.08
N SER A 106 8.35 -0.71 -11.01
CA SER A 106 9.81 -0.57 -10.97
C SER A 106 10.48 -1.43 -12.04
N GLU A 107 10.04 -2.67 -12.23
CA GLU A 107 10.60 -3.57 -13.27
C GLU A 107 10.42 -2.97 -14.68
N GLU A 108 9.28 -2.35 -14.94
CA GLU A 108 9.05 -1.66 -16.20
C GLU A 108 9.95 -0.44 -16.36
N LEU A 109 10.11 0.39 -15.33
CA LEU A 109 11.04 1.53 -15.38
C LEU A 109 12.48 1.09 -15.60
N ILE A 110 12.92 0.00 -14.96
CA ILE A 110 14.24 -0.60 -15.14
C ILE A 110 14.41 -1.02 -16.61
N LEU A 111 13.48 -1.79 -17.16
CA LEU A 111 13.54 -2.21 -18.56
C LEU A 111 13.50 -1.03 -19.52
N TRP A 112 12.58 -0.08 -19.32
CA TRP A 112 12.40 1.07 -20.21
C TRP A 112 13.57 2.05 -20.20
N SER A 113 14.31 2.12 -19.09
CA SER A 113 15.52 2.95 -18.95
C SER A 113 16.80 2.27 -19.46
N SER A 114 16.75 0.97 -19.76
CA SER A 114 17.87 0.26 -20.38
C SER A 114 18.21 0.82 -21.77
N GLY A 115 19.46 0.64 -22.20
CA GLY A 115 19.90 1.07 -23.53
C GLY A 115 19.19 0.34 -24.68
N GLU A 116 18.80 -0.92 -24.47
CA GLU A 116 18.12 -1.75 -25.47
C GLU A 116 16.67 -1.32 -25.72
N PHE A 117 15.98 -0.82 -24.70
CA PHE A 117 14.62 -0.29 -24.85
C PHE A 117 14.63 1.20 -25.16
N GLY A 118 15.31 2.00 -24.34
CA GLY A 118 15.44 3.45 -24.52
C GLY A 118 14.11 4.20 -24.57
N PHE A 119 13.08 3.75 -23.84
CA PHE A 119 11.75 4.38 -23.87
C PHE A 119 11.65 5.60 -22.96
N ILE A 120 12.40 5.60 -21.86
CA ILE A 120 12.38 6.69 -20.87
C ILE A 120 13.79 7.10 -20.50
N ARG A 121 13.92 8.34 -20.02
CA ARG A 121 15.08 8.82 -19.27
C ARG A 121 14.60 9.30 -17.91
N LEU A 122 15.19 8.77 -16.85
CA LEU A 122 14.94 9.22 -15.49
C LEU A 122 15.74 10.50 -15.21
N ALA A 123 15.19 11.38 -14.38
CA ALA A 123 15.87 12.62 -14.01
C ALA A 123 17.02 12.34 -13.03
N ASP A 124 18.09 13.14 -13.11
CA ASP A 124 19.32 12.95 -12.34
C ASP A 124 19.06 12.92 -10.82
N GLU A 125 18.08 13.68 -10.34
CA GLU A 125 17.64 13.71 -8.93
C GLU A 125 17.15 12.35 -8.38
N PHE A 126 16.73 11.43 -9.26
CA PHE A 126 16.21 10.10 -8.89
C PHE A 126 17.12 8.96 -9.36
N THR A 127 18.34 9.26 -9.81
CA THR A 127 19.28 8.26 -10.33
C THR A 127 20.67 8.44 -9.74
N THR A 128 21.52 7.44 -9.92
CA THR A 128 22.90 7.45 -9.46
C THR A 128 23.83 6.97 -10.57
N GLY A 129 25.03 7.54 -10.65
CA GLY A 129 26.07 7.09 -11.56
C GLY A 129 26.97 6.00 -10.96
N SER A 130 27.82 5.42 -11.80
CA SER A 130 28.90 4.52 -11.35
C SER A 130 30.14 5.32 -10.95
N SER A 131 30.90 4.83 -9.96
CA SER A 131 32.19 5.42 -9.60
C SER A 131 33.29 5.18 -10.64
N ILE A 132 33.14 4.17 -11.52
CA ILE A 132 34.13 3.79 -12.53
C ILE A 132 33.66 4.05 -13.96
N MET A 133 32.35 3.92 -14.22
CA MET A 133 31.78 4.14 -15.54
C MET A 133 31.25 5.59 -15.63
N PRO A 134 31.87 6.47 -16.44
CA PRO A 134 31.55 7.90 -16.48
C PRO A 134 30.27 8.26 -17.26
N GLN A 135 29.69 7.31 -18.00
CA GLN A 135 28.43 7.47 -18.74
C GLN A 135 27.19 7.35 -17.84
#